data_AF-A0A445D792-F1
#
_entry.id   AF-A0A445D792-F1
#
_cell.length_a   1.000
_cell.length_b   1.000
_cell.length_c   1.000
_cell.angle_alpha   90.00
_cell.angle_beta   90.00
_cell.angle_gamma   90.00
#
_symmetry.space_group_name_H-M   'P 1'
#
loop_
_entity.id
_entity.type
_entity.pdbx_description
1 polymer ?
#
loop_
_entity_poly.entity_id
_entity_poly.type
_entity_poly.pdbx_seq_one_letter_code
_entity_poly.pdbx_strand_id
1 'polypeptide(L)'
;MIKKSGTAENPNRLFHACLRYQKDNHCNYFMWVDDDDYQEVDVGGTKKDEEANLEVESDYDEWRIKVAWRLGSLEAEVRALKLLIIFMFVVVVINVILCCLICTSK
;
A
#
# COMPACT_ATOMS: atom_id res chain seq x y z
N MET A 1 -2.46 20.29 -0.45
CA MET A 1 -3.64 20.49 -1.32
C MET A 1 -3.37 21.66 -2.24
N ILE A 2 -3.68 21.57 -3.54
CA ILE A 2 -3.63 22.73 -4.44
C ILE A 2 -4.96 23.49 -4.32
N LYS A 3 -4.90 24.80 -4.12
CA LYS A 3 -6.07 25.69 -4.07
C LYS A 3 -5.91 26.82 -5.07
N LYS A 4 -7.03 27.42 -5.43
CA LYS A 4 -7.11 28.55 -6.35
C LYS A 4 -7.34 29.84 -5.57
N SER A 5 -6.52 30.86 -5.83
CA SER A 5 -6.63 32.16 -5.20
C SER A 5 -7.88 32.90 -5.69
N GLY A 6 -8.64 33.45 -4.75
CA GLY A 6 -9.81 34.28 -4.99
C GLY A 6 -9.58 35.78 -4.74
N THR A 7 -8.33 36.19 -4.53
CA THR A 7 -8.01 37.61 -4.28
C THR A 7 -8.04 38.40 -5.57
N ALA A 8 -8.34 39.70 -5.48
CA ALA A 8 -8.41 40.59 -6.63
C ALA A 8 -7.03 40.81 -7.28
N GLU A 9 -5.96 40.75 -6.47
CA GLU A 9 -4.57 40.97 -6.87
C GLU A 9 -3.95 39.74 -7.54
N ASN A 10 -4.38 38.53 -7.16
CA ASN A 10 -3.89 37.26 -7.71
C ASN A 10 -5.08 36.39 -8.10
N PRO A 11 -5.90 36.80 -9.09
CA PRO A 11 -7.09 36.07 -9.45
C PRO A 11 -6.68 34.73 -10.03
N ASN A 12 -7.34 33.67 -9.58
CA ASN A 12 -7.24 32.34 -10.16
C ASN A 12 -5.86 31.65 -10.08
N ARG A 13 -4.84 32.25 -9.45
CA ARG A 13 -3.50 31.65 -9.31
C ARG A 13 -3.51 30.47 -8.34
N LEU A 14 -2.76 29.42 -8.64
CA LEU A 14 -2.71 28.20 -7.85
C LEU A 14 -1.63 28.22 -6.77
N PHE A 15 -1.94 27.70 -5.59
CA PHE A 15 -0.99 27.59 -4.48
C PHE A 15 -1.17 26.28 -3.71
N HIS A 16 -0.08 25.77 -3.15
CA HIS A 16 -0.10 24.72 -2.16
C HIS A 16 -0.52 25.28 -0.81
N ALA A 17 -1.54 24.65 -0.23
CA ALA A 17 -2.03 24.93 1.11
C ALA A 17 -2.08 23.65 1.95
N CYS A 18 -2.04 23.84 3.26
CA CYS A 18 -2.25 22.76 4.21
C CYS A 18 -3.67 22.18 4.11
N LEU A 19 -3.80 20.85 4.19
CA LEU A 19 -5.09 20.14 4.12
C LEU A 19 -5.99 20.43 5.33
N ARG A 20 -5.41 20.84 6.46
CA ARG A 20 -6.10 21.00 7.75
C ARG A 20 -6.22 22.45 8.22
N TYR A 21 -6.21 23.43 7.31
CA TYR A 21 -6.21 24.87 7.67
C TYR A 21 -7.39 25.30 8.58
N GLN A 22 -8.54 24.60 8.51
CA GLN A 22 -9.75 24.94 9.28
C GLN A 22 -9.91 24.21 10.64
N LYS A 23 -8.98 23.33 11.04
CA LYS A 23 -8.94 22.79 12.40
C LYS A 23 -7.88 23.56 13.20
N ASP A 24 -8.11 23.79 14.50
CA ASP A 24 -7.31 24.60 15.45
C ASP A 24 -5.79 24.27 15.58
N ASN A 25 -5.26 23.39 14.72
CA ASN A 25 -3.83 23.23 14.52
C ASN A 25 -3.40 24.13 13.35
N HIS A 26 -2.97 25.36 13.68
CA HIS A 26 -2.62 26.43 12.73
C HIS A 26 -1.45 26.07 11.82
N CYS A 27 -1.73 25.24 10.82
CA CYS A 27 -0.81 24.90 9.76
C CYS A 27 -0.85 26.03 8.71
N ASN A 28 0.05 26.99 8.84
CA ASN A 28 0.14 28.17 7.98
C ASN A 28 1.01 27.95 6.72
N TYR A 29 1.05 26.72 6.21
CA TYR A 29 1.84 26.40 5.02
C TYR A 29 1.16 26.96 3.76
N PHE A 30 1.89 27.81 3.04
CA PHE A 30 1.48 28.45 1.79
C PHE A 30 2.68 28.54 0.85
N MET A 31 2.52 28.13 -0.41
CA MET A 31 3.53 28.26 -1.46
C MET A 31 2.86 28.38 -2.82
N TRP A 32 3.25 29.33 -3.66
CA TRP A 32 2.72 29.42 -5.02
C TRP A 32 3.16 28.22 -5.86
N VAL A 33 2.28 27.80 -6.78
CA VAL A 33 2.66 26.87 -7.85
C VAL A 33 3.28 27.72 -8.96
N ASP A 34 4.46 27.34 -9.42
CA ASP A 34 5.08 27.92 -10.61
C ASP A 34 4.43 27.31 -11.87
N ASP A 35 4.31 28.09 -12.94
CA ASP A 35 3.50 27.74 -14.12
C ASP A 35 4.02 26.48 -14.85
N ASP A 36 5.28 26.12 -14.61
CA ASP A 36 6.01 24.99 -15.13
C ASP A 36 5.76 23.66 -14.37
N ASP A 37 5.16 23.71 -13.17
CA ASP A 37 4.90 22.55 -12.31
C ASP A 37 3.44 22.05 -12.35
N TYR A 38 2.54 22.74 -13.06
CA TYR A 38 1.12 22.36 -13.15
C TYR A 38 0.81 21.57 -14.42
N GLN A 39 0.92 20.25 -14.36
CA GLN A 39 0.14 19.38 -15.27
C GLN A 39 -1.31 19.34 -14.76
N GLU A 40 -2.23 19.80 -15.60
CA GLU A 40 -3.66 19.89 -15.40
C GLU A 40 -4.26 18.57 -14.89
N VAL A 41 -4.43 18.43 -13.58
CA VAL A 41 -5.33 17.43 -12.99
C VAL A 41 -6.56 18.18 -12.53
N ASP A 42 -7.47 18.38 -13.48
CA ASP A 42 -8.84 18.84 -13.24
C ASP A 42 -9.54 17.86 -12.30
N VAL A 43 -9.75 18.28 -11.05
CA VAL A 43 -10.80 17.71 -10.20
C VAL A 43 -11.53 18.88 -9.56
N GLY A 44 -12.50 19.42 -10.30
CA GLY A 44 -13.54 20.28 -9.78
C GLY A 44 -14.22 19.68 -8.55
N GLY A 45 -14.27 20.44 -7.46
CA GLY A 45 -14.92 20.04 -6.22
C GLY A 45 -16.44 20.08 -6.32
N THR A 46 -17.12 19.11 -5.69
CA THR A 46 -18.53 19.25 -5.31
C THR A 46 -18.85 18.47 -4.03
N LYS A 47 -18.84 19.18 -2.90
CA LYS A 47 -19.73 19.05 -1.72
C LYS A 47 -20.51 17.72 -1.58
N LYS A 48 -19.87 16.61 -1.22
CA LYS A 48 -20.49 15.34 -0.73
C LYS A 48 -19.58 14.53 0.22
N ASP A 49 -18.52 15.10 0.79
CA ASP A 49 -17.33 14.33 1.17
C ASP A 49 -17.15 14.08 2.68
N GLU A 50 -18.05 14.54 3.55
CA GLU A 50 -17.88 14.35 5.02
C GLU A 50 -18.26 12.94 5.50
N GLU A 51 -19.27 12.31 4.91
CA GLU A 51 -19.59 10.91 5.21
C GLU A 51 -18.62 9.96 4.49
N ALA A 52 -18.25 10.31 3.25
CA ALA A 52 -17.30 9.54 2.46
C ALA A 52 -15.89 9.52 3.08
N ASN A 53 -15.39 10.61 3.69
CA ASN A 53 -14.04 10.60 4.29
C ASN A 53 -13.91 9.71 5.54
N LEU A 54 -14.98 9.54 6.33
CA LEU A 54 -14.98 8.66 7.50
C LEU A 54 -15.10 7.19 7.12
N GLU A 55 -15.93 6.86 6.12
CA GLU A 55 -15.99 5.51 5.56
C GLU A 55 -14.69 5.13 4.85
N VAL A 56 -14.10 6.06 4.09
CA VAL A 56 -12.89 5.83 3.33
C VAL A 56 -11.68 5.59 4.24
N GLU A 57 -11.52 6.31 5.36
CA GLU A 57 -10.44 6.06 6.33
C GLU A 57 -10.63 4.72 7.06
N SER A 58 -11.88 4.32 7.37
CA SER A 58 -12.19 3.00 7.94
C SER A 58 -11.92 1.85 6.97
N ASP A 59 -12.27 2.01 5.68
CA ASP A 59 -12.10 0.99 4.64
C ASP A 59 -10.61 0.76 4.31
N TYR A 60 -9.80 1.82 4.32
CA TYR A 60 -8.35 1.70 4.15
C TYR A 60 -7.68 0.90 5.28
N ASP A 61 -8.08 1.12 6.53
CA ASP A 61 -7.51 0.37 7.66
C ASP A 61 -7.99 -1.09 7.68
N GLU A 62 -9.25 -1.36 7.32
CA GLU A 62 -9.76 -2.73 7.20
C GLU A 62 -9.00 -3.52 6.11
N TRP A 63 -8.81 -2.93 4.94
CA TRP A 63 -8.10 -3.59 3.84
C TRP A 63 -6.66 -3.95 4.21
N ARG A 64 -5.95 -3.05 4.93
CA ARG A 64 -4.58 -3.31 5.40
C ARG A 64 -4.50 -4.49 6.36
N ILE A 65 -5.43 -4.59 7.30
CA ILE A 65 -5.47 -5.72 8.25
C ILE A 65 -5.73 -7.04 7.50
N LYS A 66 -6.64 -7.03 6.53
CA LYS A 66 -6.99 -8.19 5.68
C LYS A 66 -5.80 -8.65 4.85
N VAL A 67 -5.06 -7.72 4.24
CA VAL A 67 -3.86 -8.01 3.47
C VAL A 67 -2.74 -8.52 4.37
N ALA A 68 -2.51 -7.90 5.52
CA ALA A 68 -1.50 -8.34 6.48
C ALA A 68 -1.75 -9.77 6.97
N TRP A 69 -3.01 -10.11 7.28
CA TRP A 69 -3.42 -11.46 7.66
C TRP A 69 -3.20 -12.48 6.53
N ARG A 70 -3.60 -12.14 5.30
CA ARG A 70 -3.37 -13.03 4.13
C ARG A 70 -1.90 -13.24 3.84
N LEU A 71 -1.08 -12.18 3.96
CA LEU A 71 0.35 -12.26 3.76
C LEU A 71 1.02 -13.14 4.83
N GLY A 72 0.63 -12.98 6.10
CA GLY A 72 1.11 -13.83 7.19
C GLY A 72 0.69 -15.30 7.04
N SER A 73 -0.57 -15.54 6.64
CA SER A 73 -1.06 -16.90 6.35
C SER A 73 -0.28 -17.55 5.20
N LEU A 74 -0.08 -16.81 4.11
CA LEU A 74 0.67 -17.29 2.94
C LEU A 74 2.13 -17.55 3.29
N GLU A 75 2.75 -16.71 4.13
CA GLU A 75 4.12 -16.94 4.61
C GLU A 75 4.23 -18.26 5.38
N ALA A 76 3.28 -18.56 6.27
CA ALA A 76 3.24 -19.80 7.02
C ALA A 76 3.07 -21.03 6.11
N GLU A 77 2.17 -20.95 5.13
CA GLU A 77 1.97 -22.01 4.14
C GLU A 77 3.20 -22.23 3.27
N VAL A 78 3.87 -21.16 2.82
CA VAL A 78 5.12 -21.24 2.06
C VAL A 78 6.24 -21.88 2.90
N ARG A 79 6.35 -21.53 4.19
CA ARG A 79 7.30 -22.17 5.11
C ARG A 79 6.99 -23.66 5.25
N ALA A 80 5.72 -24.03 5.42
CA ALA A 80 5.31 -25.44 5.51
C ALA A 80 5.60 -26.21 4.22
N LEU A 81 5.24 -25.66 3.05
CA LEU A 81 5.51 -26.26 1.74
C LEU A 81 7.02 -26.41 1.49
N LYS A 82 7.83 -25.43 1.87
CA LYS A 82 9.30 -25.53 1.79
C LYS A 82 9.83 -26.70 2.64
N LEU A 83 9.36 -26.85 3.88
CA LEU A 83 9.74 -27.98 4.74
C LEU A 83 9.27 -29.32 4.18
N LEU A 84 8.05 -29.39 3.62
CA LEU A 84 7.54 -30.60 2.96
C LEU A 84 8.37 -30.99 1.74
N ILE A 85 8.76 -30.03 0.90
CA ILE A 85 9.62 -30.29 -0.26
C ILE A 85 10.98 -30.83 0.19
N ILE A 86 11.59 -30.24 1.21
CA ILE A 86 12.86 -30.72 1.78
C ILE A 86 12.70 -32.15 2.32
N PHE A 87 11.64 -32.43 3.07
CA PHE A 87 11.36 -33.76 3.61
C PHE A 87 11.21 -34.81 2.50
N MET A 88 10.41 -34.50 1.47
CA MET A 88 10.24 -35.40 0.31
C MET A 88 11.55 -35.67 -0.41
N PHE A 89 12.40 -34.65 -0.59
CA PHE A 89 13.72 -34.81 -1.20
C PHE A 89 14.62 -35.76 -0.38
N VAL A 90 14.66 -35.59 0.94
CA VAL A 90 15.42 -36.47 1.85
C VAL A 90 14.91 -37.91 1.76
N VAL A 91 13.60 -38.14 1.75
CA VAL A 91 13.01 -39.47 1.60
C VAL A 91 13.45 -40.12 0.28
N VAL A 92 13.43 -39.39 -0.84
CA VAL A 92 13.88 -39.92 -2.14
C VAL A 92 15.35 -40.30 -2.08
N VAL A 93 16.22 -39.44 -1.53
CA VAL A 93 17.66 -39.72 -1.40
C VAL A 93 17.91 -40.98 -0.56
N ILE A 94 17.23 -41.14 0.58
CA ILE A 94 17.34 -42.33 1.43
C ILE A 94 16.93 -43.59 0.67
N ASN A 95 15.82 -43.55 -0.07
CA ASN A 95 15.37 -44.68 -0.87
C ASN A 95 16.39 -45.07 -1.96
N VAL A 96 16.98 -44.07 -2.65
CA VAL A 96 18.04 -44.32 -3.64
C VAL A 96 19.25 -44.99 -2.99
N ILE A 97 19.72 -44.47 -1.85
CA ILE A 97 20.85 -45.06 -1.11
C ILE A 97 20.53 -46.50 -0.71
N LEU A 98 19.34 -46.75 -0.18
CA LEU A 98 18.90 -48.09 0.23
C LEU A 98 18.87 -49.05 -0.97
N CYS A 99 18.32 -48.61 -2.11
CA CYS A 99 18.34 -49.38 -3.36
C CYS A 99 19.77 -49.69 -3.80
N CYS A 100 20.67 -48.69 -3.81
CA CYS A 100 22.07 -48.90 -4.15
C CYS A 100 22.73 -49.94 -3.24
N LEU A 101 22.55 -49.84 -1.92
CA LEU A 101 23.11 -50.78 -0.95
C LEU A 101 22.60 -52.21 -1.16
N ILE A 102 21.30 -52.38 -1.43
CA ILE A 102 20.70 -53.68 -1.73
C ILE A 102 21.23 -54.24 -3.07
N CYS A 103 21.41 -53.40 -4.08
CA CYS A 103 21.97 -53.79 -5.37
C CYS A 103 23.46 -54.17 -5.27
N THR A 104 24.24 -53.51 -4.40
CA THR A 104 25.66 -53.86 -4.17
C THR A 104 25.85 -55.07 -3.27
N SER A 105 24.83 -55.44 -2.49
CA SER A 105 24.86 -56.58 -1.56
C SER A 105 24.40 -57.91 -2.19
N LYS A 106 23.85 -57.87 -3.42
CA LYS A 106 23.55 -59.06 -4.22
C LYS A 106 24.68 -59.34 -5.19
#